data_AF-A0A7V3TXA7-F1
#
_entry.id   AF-A0A7V3TXA7-F1
#
_cell.length_a   1.000
_cell.length_b   1.000
_cell.length_c   1.000
_cell.angle_alpha   90.00
_cell.angle_beta   90.00
_cell.angle_gamma   90.00
#
_symmetry.space_group_name_H-M   'P 1'
#
loop_
_entity.id
_entity.type
_entity.pdbx_description
1 polymer ?
#
loop_
_entity_poly.entity_id
_entity_poly.type
_entity_poly.pdbx_seq_one_letter_code
_entity_poly.pdbx_strand_id
1 'polypeptide(L)'
;MEWISYAESTGIRMLQDFARTLRLHALGILAYYAYPISTGPLEGTNNKIKTMKRQAYGFRDHEFFRLKILGIHRTKYALVG
;
A
#
# COMPACT_ATOMS: atom_id res chain seq x y z
N MET A 1 -22.85 -11.92 1.65
CA MET A 1 -22.99 -10.45 1.90
C MET A 1 -23.90 -10.12 3.08
N GLU A 2 -24.43 -11.11 3.81
CA GLU A 2 -25.33 -10.87 4.95
C GLU A 2 -24.69 -10.07 6.08
N TRP A 3 -23.43 -10.36 6.41
CA TRP A 3 -22.71 -9.62 7.46
C TRP A 3 -22.63 -8.12 7.19
N ILE A 4 -22.40 -7.72 5.92
CA ILE A 4 -22.35 -6.29 5.54
C ILE A 4 -23.70 -5.63 5.79
N SER A 5 -24.79 -6.30 5.41
CA SER A 5 -26.15 -5.79 5.58
C SER A 5 -26.52 -5.68 7.07
N TYR A 6 -26.11 -6.66 7.88
CA TYR A 6 -26.28 -6.61 9.33
C TYR A 6 -25.46 -5.47 9.96
N ALA A 7 -24.18 -5.33 9.60
CA ALA A 7 -23.32 -4.26 10.08
C ALA A 7 -23.88 -2.86 9.74
N GLU A 8 -24.46 -2.71 8.55
CA GLU A 8 -25.14 -1.47 8.12
C GLU A 8 -26.39 -1.16 8.95
N SER A 9 -27.15 -2.18 9.38
CA SER A 9 -28.35 -2.00 10.18
C SER A 9 -28.11 -1.74 11.67
N THR A 10 -26.87 -1.89 12.17
CA THR A 10 -26.56 -1.73 13.61
C THR A 10 -26.67 -0.30 14.14
N GLY A 11 -26.65 0.72 13.28
CA GLY A 11 -26.54 2.13 13.69
C GLY A 11 -25.16 2.52 14.25
N ILE A 12 -24.23 1.57 14.37
CA ILE A 12 -22.87 1.84 14.86
C ILE A 12 -22.04 2.38 13.70
N ARG A 13 -21.78 3.69 13.70
CA ARG A 13 -21.10 4.40 12.60
C ARG A 13 -19.82 3.71 12.12
N MET A 14 -18.98 3.25 13.06
CA MET A 14 -17.73 2.55 12.72
C MET A 14 -17.97 1.27 11.91
N LEU A 15 -18.99 0.49 12.27
CA LEU A 15 -19.35 -0.74 11.54
C LEU A 15 -19.97 -0.42 10.18
N GLN A 16 -20.80 0.62 10.12
CA GLN A 16 -21.41 1.07 8.86
C GLN A 16 -20.34 1.55 7.86
N ASP A 17 -19.36 2.35 8.32
CA ASP A 17 -18.29 2.86 7.47
C ASP A 17 -17.36 1.73 6.99
N PHE A 18 -17.06 0.77 7.87
CA PHE A 18 -16.31 -0.43 7.49
C PHE A 18 -17.08 -1.30 6.48
N ALA A 19 -18.36 -1.55 6.72
CA ALA A 19 -19.22 -2.33 5.83
C ALA A 19 -19.32 -1.70 4.43
N ARG A 20 -19.45 -0.37 4.35
CA ARG A 20 -19.46 0.39 3.09
C ARG A 20 -18.13 0.22 2.33
N THR A 21 -17.01 0.33 3.04
CA THR A 21 -15.67 0.14 2.47
C THR A 21 -15.50 -1.29 1.96
N LEU A 22 -15.91 -2.29 2.74
CA LEU A 22 -15.82 -3.69 2.36
C LEU A 22 -16.66 -3.99 1.11
N ARG A 23 -17.87 -3.41 1.02
CA ARG A 23 -18.74 -3.57 -0.16
C ARG A 23 -18.11 -2.93 -1.41
N LEU A 24 -17.52 -1.74 -1.29
CA LEU A 24 -16.85 -1.05 -2.40
C LEU A 24 -15.68 -1.88 -2.97
N HIS A 25 -14.94 -2.58 -2.10
CA HIS A 25 -13.75 -3.35 -2.50
C HIS A 25 -14.00 -4.85 -2.64
N ALA A 26 -15.23 -5.34 -2.43
CA ALA A 26 -15.56 -6.77 -2.39
C ALA A 26 -15.11 -7.52 -3.65
N LEU A 27 -15.28 -6.93 -4.83
CA LEU A 27 -14.85 -7.54 -6.09
C LEU A 27 -13.35 -7.81 -6.12
N GLY A 28 -12.52 -6.84 -5.71
CA GLY A 28 -11.06 -7.02 -5.68
C GLY A 28 -10.62 -8.04 -4.64
N ILE A 29 -11.27 -8.04 -3.47
CA ILE A 29 -10.98 -9.00 -2.39
C ILE A 29 -11.32 -10.43 -2.83
N LEU A 30 -12.47 -10.62 -3.49
CA LEU A 30 -12.89 -11.95 -3.96
C LEU A 30 -12.06 -12.41 -5.17
N ALA A 31 -11.65 -11.49 -6.05
CA ALA A 31 -10.81 -11.80 -7.20
C ALA A 31 -9.45 -12.43 -6.80
N TYR A 32 -8.94 -12.13 -5.60
CA TYR A 32 -7.71 -12.74 -5.07
C TYR A 32 -7.77 -14.27 -5.04
N TYR A 33 -8.94 -14.87 -4.78
CA TYR A 33 -9.09 -16.33 -4.74
C TYR A 33 -8.94 -16.99 -6.11
N ALA A 34 -9.24 -16.26 -7.19
CA ALA A 34 -8.99 -16.71 -8.55
C ALA A 34 -7.57 -16.37 -9.01
N TYR A 35 -7.07 -15.20 -8.61
CA TYR A 35 -5.79 -14.65 -9.02
C TYR A 35 -5.01 -14.11 -7.81
N PRO A 36 -4.19 -14.96 -7.15
CA PRO A 36 -3.45 -14.55 -5.98
C PRO A 36 -2.33 -13.58 -6.35
N ILE A 37 -2.56 -12.28 -6.10
CA ILE A 37 -1.59 -11.21 -6.31
C ILE A 37 -1.15 -10.70 -4.94
N SER A 38 0.16 -10.61 -4.70
CA SER A 38 0.72 -10.06 -3.46
C SER A 38 1.05 -8.57 -3.63
N THR A 39 0.71 -7.75 -2.63
CA THR A 39 1.17 -6.36 -2.51
C THR A 39 2.59 -6.25 -1.93
N GLY A 40 3.21 -7.36 -1.52
CA GLY A 40 4.52 -7.37 -0.85
C GLY A 40 5.64 -6.66 -1.64
N PRO A 41 5.83 -6.93 -2.94
CA PRO A 41 6.84 -6.21 -3.74
C PRO A 41 6.57 -4.70 -3.83
N LEU A 42 5.30 -4.29 -3.91
CA LEU A 42 4.89 -2.89 -3.95
C LEU A 42 5.16 -2.21 -2.61
N GLU A 43 4.80 -2.85 -1.50
CA GLU A 43 5.09 -2.39 -0.14
C GLU A 43 6.60 -2.27 0.11
N GLY A 44 7.38 -3.27 -0.32
CA GLY A 44 8.84 -3.23 -0.27
C GLY A 44 9.42 -2.05 -1.03
N THR A 45 8.89 -1.77 -2.23
CA THR A 45 9.28 -0.60 -3.02
C THR A 45 8.93 0.71 -2.30
N ASN A 46 7.72 0.83 -1.77
CA ASN A 46 7.26 2.00 -1.01
C ASN A 46 8.14 2.25 0.22
N ASN A 47 8.52 1.19 0.95
CA ASN A 47 9.41 1.29 2.10
C ASN A 47 10.81 1.76 1.71
N LYS A 48 11.39 1.26 0.61
CA LYS A 48 12.69 1.74 0.11
C LYS A 48 12.64 3.23 -0.25
N ILE A 49 11.58 3.68 -0.94
CA ILE A 49 11.39 5.09 -1.29
C ILE A 49 11.24 5.95 -0.03
N LYS A 50 10.45 5.50 0.95
CA LYS A 50 10.25 6.21 2.22
C LYS A 50 11.57 6.38 2.99
N THR A 51 12.38 5.34 3.06
CA THR A 51 13.72 5.40 3.67
C THR A 51 14.63 6.37 2.94
N MET A 52 14.67 6.31 1.61
CA MET A 52 15.47 7.23 0.79
C MET A 52 15.02 8.68 0.97
N LYS A 53 13.71 8.95 1.01
CA LYS A 53 13.16 10.28 1.28
C LYS A 53 13.63 10.81 2.64
N ARG A 54 13.65 9.96 3.68
CA ARG A 54 14.13 10.33 5.02
C ARG A 54 15.63 10.65 5.03
N GLN A 55 16.44 9.90 4.28
CA GLN A 55 17.87 10.17 4.12
C GLN A 55 18.16 11.43 3.30
N ALA A 56 17.28 11.76 2.34
CA ALA A 56 17.38 12.93 1.47
C ALA A 56 16.77 14.21 2.07
N TYR A 57 16.49 14.23 3.37
CA TYR A 57 15.90 15.41 4.01
C TYR A 57 16.83 16.63 3.84
N GLY A 58 16.29 17.74 3.32
CA GLY A 58 17.05 18.95 3.01
C GLY A 58 17.63 19.02 1.59
N PHE A 59 17.39 18.00 0.74
CA PHE A 59 17.79 18.07 -0.67
C PHE A 59 16.94 19.12 -1.40
N ARG A 60 17.60 20.04 -2.11
CA ARG A 60 16.95 21.06 -2.95
C ARG A 60 16.66 20.58 -4.37
N ASP A 61 17.28 19.46 -4.77
CA ASP A 61 17.18 18.89 -6.11
C ASP A 61 16.18 17.73 -6.13
N HIS A 62 14.96 18.04 -6.54
CA HIS A 62 13.87 17.06 -6.68
C HIS A 62 14.05 16.15 -7.91
N GLU A 63 14.73 16.61 -8.96
CA GLU A 63 14.99 15.82 -10.16
C GLU A 63 15.96 14.67 -9.84
N PHE A 64 17.01 14.95 -9.07
CA PHE A 64 17.92 13.92 -8.60
C PHE A 64 17.23 12.86 -7.73
N PHE A 65 16.29 13.28 -6.88
CA PHE A 65 15.49 12.34 -6.08
C PHE A 65 14.60 11.45 -6.97
N ARG A 66 13.98 12.02 -8.00
CA ARG A 66 13.20 11.27 -9.00
C ARG A 66 14.05 10.22 -9.72
N LEU A 67 15.24 10.61 -10.16
CA LEU A 67 16.18 9.69 -10.82
C LEU A 67 16.59 8.53 -9.91
N LYS A 68 16.83 8.80 -8.62
CA LYS A 68 17.11 7.74 -7.63
C LYS A 68 15.95 6.77 -7.44
N ILE A 69 14.70 7.25 -7.43
CA ILE A 69 13.52 6.38 -7.36
C ILE A 69 13.45 5.47 -8.59
N LEU A 70 13.65 6.01 -9.80
CA LEU A 70 13.62 5.22 -11.05
C LEU A 70 14.73 4.15 -11.06
N GLY A 71 15.90 4.46 -10.50
CA GLY A 71 17.04 3.56 -10.38
C GLY A 71 16.98 2.56 -9.22
N ILE A 72 15.95 2.59 -8.36
CA ILE A 72 15.92 1.86 -7.08
C ILE A 72 15.95 0.32 -7.23
N HIS A 73 15.55 -0.18 -8.39
CA HIS A 73 15.63 -1.60 -8.72
C HIS A 73 17.06 -2.08 -8.96
N ARG A 74 18.00 -1.17 -9.24
CA ARG A 74 19.42 -1.47 -9.48
C ARG A 74 20.25 -1.42 -8.20
N THR A 75 19.78 -0.70 -7.17
CA THR A 75 20.48 -0.61 -5.88
C THR A 75 20.39 -1.94 -5.13
N LYS A 76 21.53 -2.64 -5.03
CA LYS A 76 21.70 -3.79 -4.14
C LYS A 76 22.14 -3.27 -2.78
N TYR A 77 21.42 -3.64 -1.71
CA TYR A 77 21.93 -3.46 -0.36
C TYR A 77 23.07 -4.46 -0.16
N ALA A 78 24.30 -3.97 -0.07
CA ALA A 78 25.37 -4.74 0.52
C ALA A 78 25.19 -4.65 2.04
N LEU A 79 24.90 -5.77 2.69
CA LEU A 79 25.04 -5.87 4.14
C LEU A 79 26.53 -5.89 4.42
N VAL A 80 27.14 -4.71 4.54
CA VAL A 80 28.52 -4.57 4.99
C VAL A 80 28.45 -4.45 6.51
N GLY A 81 28.86 -5.52 7.19
CA GLY A 81 29.14 -5.54 8.63
C GLY A 81 30.58 -5.12 8.90
#